data_AF-A0A926IEC4-F1
#
_entry.id   AF-A0A926IEC4-F1
#
_cell.length_a   1.000
_cell.length_b   1.000
_cell.length_c   1.000
_cell.angle_alpha   90.00
_cell.angle_beta   90.00
_cell.angle_gamma   90.00
#
_symmetry.space_group_name_H-M   'P 1'
#
loop_
_entity.id
_entity.type
_entity.pdbx_description
1 polymer ?
#
loop_
_entity_poly.entity_id
_entity_poly.type
_entity_poly.pdbx_seq_one_letter_code
_entity_poly.pdbx_strand_id
1 'polypeptide(L)'
;MKMKKLLALICASVLAIGALTACSSKEEAPAQSEATTPAETDKNTEATGLQDGTYRAEYDKEDSRGWKAFVEVTVADGQMTEVNFDYINADGALKSEDEGYNTSMKEKAGTNPAEFKVALAESLIASQDPTKVDAVTGATSSSEEFVTFTTALMEQMQAGNTEVLVLAAPAE
;
A
#
# COMPACT_ATOMS: atom_id res chain seq x y z
N MET A 1 -32.31 -7.70 1.24
CA MET A 1 -32.82 -8.90 1.95
C MET A 1 -31.65 -9.82 2.26
N LYS A 2 -31.60 -10.29 3.51
CA LYS A 2 -30.61 -11.22 4.08
C LYS A 2 -30.59 -12.55 3.35
N MET A 3 -29.44 -13.20 3.23
CA MET A 3 -29.31 -14.63 3.56
C MET A 3 -27.97 -14.92 4.25
N LYS A 4 -28.12 -15.57 5.40
CA LYS A 4 -27.10 -16.15 6.29
C LYS A 4 -27.12 -17.67 6.08
N LYS A 5 -25.97 -18.33 6.08
CA LYS A 5 -25.80 -19.79 6.31
C LYS A 5 -24.41 -19.98 6.93
N LEU A 6 -24.26 -19.98 8.26
CA LEU A 6 -24.48 -21.02 9.27
C LEU A 6 -23.59 -22.29 9.12
N LEU A 7 -22.79 -22.50 10.16
CA LEU A 7 -21.91 -23.62 10.53
C LEU A 7 -22.53 -25.04 10.52
N ALA A 8 -21.69 -26.06 10.31
CA ALA A 8 -21.68 -27.40 10.95
C ALA A 8 -20.32 -28.06 10.63
N LEU A 9 -19.38 -28.42 11.54
CA LEU A 9 -19.38 -29.28 12.75
C LEU A 9 -19.48 -30.79 12.42
N ILE A 10 -18.54 -31.59 12.97
CA ILE A 10 -18.52 -33.05 13.31
C ILE A 10 -17.15 -33.69 12.93
N CYS A 11 -16.23 -33.86 13.90
CA CYS A 11 -15.85 -35.11 14.62
C CYS A 11 -14.91 -36.03 13.83
N ALA A 12 -14.02 -36.84 14.39
CA ALA A 12 -13.27 -36.95 15.64
C ALA A 12 -12.38 -38.20 15.45
N SER A 13 -11.16 -38.17 16.00
CA SER A 13 -10.41 -39.33 16.53
C SER A 13 -10.24 -40.61 15.69
N VAL A 14 -8.99 -40.96 15.39
CA VAL A 14 -8.50 -42.32 15.68
C VAL A 14 -7.13 -42.22 16.36
N LEU A 15 -7.09 -42.76 17.58
CA LEU A 15 -5.97 -42.95 18.48
C LEU A 15 -5.36 -44.33 18.19
N ALA A 16 -4.04 -44.45 18.08
CA ALA A 16 -3.37 -45.75 18.14
C ALA A 16 -2.01 -45.63 18.88
N ILE A 17 -2.05 -46.12 20.12
CA ILE A 17 -0.95 -46.50 21.03
C ILE A 17 -0.29 -47.75 20.41
N GLY A 18 0.99 -48.12 20.52
CA GLY A 18 2.18 -47.73 21.26
C GLY A 18 3.10 -48.97 21.29
N ALA A 19 4.42 -48.81 21.46
CA ALA A 19 5.30 -49.89 21.95
C ALA A 19 6.64 -49.30 22.42
N LEU A 20 6.87 -49.41 23.73
CA LEU A 20 8.15 -49.20 24.41
C LEU A 20 8.97 -50.49 24.33
N THR A 21 10.20 -50.44 23.84
CA THR A 21 11.21 -51.48 24.11
C THR A 21 12.65 -50.99 23.84
N ALA A 22 13.53 -51.29 24.80
CA ALA A 22 14.96 -51.62 24.68
C ALA A 22 16.06 -50.51 24.76
N CYS A 23 16.55 -50.31 25.99
CA CYS A 23 17.95 -50.31 26.50
C CYS A 23 19.20 -50.11 25.60
N SER A 24 20.06 -49.20 26.08
CA SER A 24 21.49 -49.35 26.46
C SER A 24 22.65 -48.95 25.50
N SER A 25 23.37 -47.91 25.95
CA SER A 25 24.84 -47.68 26.01
C SER A 25 25.72 -47.51 24.74
N LYS A 26 26.40 -46.33 24.73
CA LYS A 26 27.83 -46.07 24.40
C LYS A 26 28.23 -45.45 23.03
N GLU A 27 28.42 -44.12 23.07
CA GLU A 27 29.61 -43.30 22.74
C GLU A 27 30.24 -43.22 21.32
N GLU A 28 30.52 -41.96 20.95
CA GLU A 28 31.43 -41.37 19.93
C GLU A 28 30.92 -41.04 18.50
N ALA A 29 31.15 -39.77 18.14
CA ALA A 29 30.80 -39.02 16.92
C ALA A 29 31.89 -39.22 15.81
N PRO A 30 31.89 -38.59 14.59
CA PRO A 30 31.39 -37.24 14.25
C PRO A 30 30.79 -36.98 12.83
N ALA A 31 30.27 -35.74 12.69
CA ALA A 31 30.20 -34.85 11.49
C ALA A 31 29.24 -35.23 10.33
N GLN A 32 28.48 -34.36 9.65
CA GLN A 32 28.29 -32.90 9.62
C GLN A 32 27.17 -32.63 8.58
N SER A 33 26.20 -31.76 8.86
CA SER A 33 25.60 -30.85 7.85
C SER A 33 24.72 -29.82 8.56
N GLU A 34 25.14 -28.57 8.40
CA GLU A 34 24.50 -27.33 8.82
C GLU A 34 23.18 -27.10 8.08
N ALA A 35 22.24 -26.42 8.74
CA ALA A 35 21.46 -25.31 8.17
C ALA A 35 20.67 -24.59 9.28
N THR A 36 21.33 -23.59 9.85
CA THR A 36 20.82 -22.23 10.12
C THR A 36 19.51 -22.04 10.89
N THR A 37 19.67 -21.89 12.20
CA THR A 37 19.07 -20.84 13.04
C THR A 37 18.86 -19.53 12.25
N PRO A 38 17.65 -18.94 12.23
CA PRO A 38 17.50 -17.55 11.80
C PRO A 38 18.28 -16.65 12.76
N ALA A 39 19.30 -16.00 12.21
CA ALA A 39 20.06 -14.97 12.88
C ALA A 39 19.10 -13.85 13.35
N GLU A 40 19.12 -13.56 14.65
CA GLU A 40 18.92 -12.19 15.08
C GLU A 40 19.98 -11.34 14.36
N THR A 41 19.53 -10.56 13.39
CA THR A 41 20.36 -9.51 12.83
C THR A 41 20.33 -8.37 13.84
N ASP A 42 21.47 -8.19 14.50
CA ASP A 42 21.82 -6.97 15.21
C ASP A 42 21.41 -5.75 14.37
N LYS A 43 20.41 -5.04 14.88
CA LYS A 43 20.01 -3.72 14.39
C LYS A 43 21.15 -2.74 14.67
N ASN A 44 22.03 -2.58 13.70
CA ASN A 44 22.70 -1.32 13.45
C ASN A 44 22.52 -0.93 11.98
N THR A 45 21.31 -0.50 11.68
CA THR A 45 21.01 0.46 10.61
C THR A 45 20.21 1.54 11.30
N GLU A 46 20.63 2.79 11.11
CA GLU A 46 19.99 3.99 11.62
C GLU A 46 18.46 3.87 11.53
N ALA A 47 17.74 4.29 12.56
CA ALA A 47 16.29 4.40 12.51
C ALA A 47 15.90 5.47 11.48
N THR A 48 15.78 5.09 10.22
CA THR A 48 15.42 5.96 9.08
C THR A 48 14.41 5.32 8.13
N GLY A 49 13.58 4.39 8.61
CA GLY A 49 12.50 3.77 7.83
C GLY A 49 11.13 4.38 8.17
N LEU A 50 10.25 4.49 7.19
CA LEU A 50 8.83 4.78 7.41
C LEU A 50 8.19 3.63 8.21
N GLN A 51 7.07 3.87 8.89
CA GLN A 51 6.34 2.81 9.58
C GLN A 51 5.47 2.05 8.58
N ASP A 52 5.50 0.73 8.64
CA ASP A 52 4.69 -0.11 7.76
C ASP A 52 3.20 0.13 7.99
N GLY A 53 2.43 0.15 6.90
CA GLY A 53 1.00 0.42 6.93
C GLY A 53 0.48 0.99 5.63
N THR A 54 -0.82 1.24 5.58
CA THR A 54 -1.48 1.90 4.46
C THR A 54 -1.98 3.26 4.94
N TYR A 55 -1.56 4.30 4.24
CA TYR A 55 -1.78 5.70 4.61
C TYR A 55 -2.59 6.37 3.52
N ARG A 56 -3.61 7.14 3.90
CA ARG A 56 -4.55 7.73 2.95
C ARG A 56 -4.72 9.20 3.22
N ALA A 57 -4.60 10.00 2.17
CA ALA A 57 -5.00 11.40 2.18
C ALA A 57 -6.06 11.67 1.12
N GLU A 58 -7.02 12.53 1.42
CA GLU A 58 -8.06 12.95 0.48
C GLU A 58 -8.49 14.39 0.73
N TYR A 59 -9.12 15.00 -0.27
CA TYR A 59 -9.75 16.31 -0.08
C TYR A 59 -11.05 16.23 0.73
N ASP A 60 -11.43 17.34 1.35
CA ASP A 60 -12.65 17.50 2.15
C ASP A 60 -13.93 17.61 1.31
N LYS A 61 -13.80 17.90 0.02
CA LYS A 61 -14.92 18.06 -0.92
C LYS A 61 -14.53 17.72 -2.36
N GLU A 62 -15.55 17.54 -3.19
CA GLU A 62 -15.42 17.42 -4.64
C GLU A 62 -15.05 18.77 -5.28
N ASP A 63 -14.35 18.69 -6.41
CA ASP A 63 -14.12 19.80 -7.34
C ASP A 63 -15.42 20.21 -8.07
N SER A 64 -15.37 21.30 -8.86
CA SER A 64 -16.49 21.80 -9.67
C SER A 64 -17.01 20.80 -10.70
N ARG A 65 -16.26 19.73 -10.95
CA ARG A 65 -16.58 18.65 -11.89
C ARG A 65 -17.11 17.40 -11.17
N GLY A 66 -17.30 17.45 -9.86
CA GLY A 66 -17.85 16.36 -9.06
C GLY A 66 -16.84 15.28 -8.68
N TRP A 67 -15.55 15.60 -8.66
CA TRP A 67 -14.48 14.64 -8.36
C TRP A 67 -13.72 15.02 -7.10
N LYS A 68 -13.51 14.05 -6.20
CA LYS A 68 -12.71 14.22 -4.99
C LYS A 68 -11.40 13.43 -5.12
N ALA A 69 -10.28 14.15 -5.11
CA ALA A 69 -8.95 13.53 -5.22
C ALA A 69 -8.55 12.80 -3.92
N PHE A 70 -7.82 11.70 -4.06
CA PHE A 70 -7.20 10.99 -2.96
C PHE A 70 -5.90 10.32 -3.40
N VAL A 71 -5.01 10.06 -2.43
CA VAL A 71 -3.88 9.13 -2.58
C VAL A 71 -3.90 8.11 -1.45
N GLU A 72 -3.51 6.89 -1.77
CA GLU A 72 -3.20 5.84 -0.80
C GLU A 72 -1.78 5.35 -1.04
N VAL A 73 -0.99 5.22 0.03
CA VAL A 73 0.41 4.80 0.00
C VAL A 73 0.58 3.63 0.96
N THR A 74 1.07 2.50 0.46
CA THR A 74 1.48 1.36 1.29
C THR A 74 2.97 1.44 1.56
N VAL A 75 3.33 1.38 2.84
CA VAL A 75 4.70 1.23 3.32
C VAL A 75 4.91 -0.20 3.78
N ALA A 76 5.98 -0.83 3.31
CA ALA A 76 6.44 -2.13 3.76
C ALA A 76 7.98 -2.15 3.83
N ASP A 77 8.52 -2.80 4.86
CA ASP A 77 9.96 -2.81 5.13
C ASP A 77 10.57 -1.40 5.16
N GLY A 78 9.81 -0.44 5.69
CA GLY A 78 10.20 0.96 5.83
C GLY A 78 10.27 1.78 4.54
N GLN A 79 9.73 1.27 3.42
CA GLN A 79 9.71 1.92 2.10
C GLN A 79 8.30 1.98 1.52
N MET A 80 7.99 3.00 0.73
CA MET A 80 6.75 3.06 -0.04
C MET A 80 6.81 2.03 -1.18
N THR A 81 5.91 1.05 -1.16
CA THR A 81 5.90 -0.06 -2.12
C THR A 81 4.73 -0.02 -3.10
N GLU A 82 3.64 0.65 -2.73
CA GLU A 82 2.45 0.81 -3.57
C GLU A 82 1.87 2.20 -3.39
N VAL A 83 1.40 2.79 -4.48
CA VAL A 83 0.79 4.11 -4.50
C VAL A 83 -0.42 4.08 -5.42
N ASN A 84 -1.59 4.47 -4.91
CA ASN A 84 -2.81 4.60 -5.68
C ASN A 84 -3.33 6.03 -5.56
N PHE A 85 -3.14 6.82 -6.62
CA PHE A 85 -3.69 8.16 -6.76
C PHE A 85 -4.88 8.15 -7.71
N ASP A 86 -6.00 8.73 -7.30
CA ASP A 86 -7.17 8.84 -8.16
C ASP A 86 -8.14 9.93 -7.69
N TYR A 87 -9.27 10.02 -8.38
CA TYR A 87 -10.39 10.82 -7.99
C TYR A 87 -11.65 9.96 -7.97
N ILE A 88 -12.49 10.17 -6.97
CA ILE A 88 -13.76 9.46 -6.80
C ILE A 88 -14.92 10.45 -6.88
N ASN A 89 -16.00 10.09 -7.57
CA ASN A 89 -17.21 10.90 -7.62
C ASN A 89 -18.24 10.47 -6.55
N ALA A 90 -19.36 11.19 -6.45
CA ALA A 90 -20.44 10.91 -5.51
C ALA A 90 -21.04 9.49 -5.65
N ASP A 91 -20.98 8.90 -6.84
CA ASP A 91 -21.46 7.54 -7.12
C ASP A 91 -20.43 6.45 -6.78
N GLY A 92 -19.21 6.85 -6.38
CA GLY A 92 -18.11 5.95 -6.05
C GLY A 92 -17.30 5.47 -7.27
N ALA A 93 -17.53 6.03 -8.45
CA ALA A 93 -16.75 5.71 -9.65
C ALA A 93 -15.40 6.44 -9.64
N LEU A 94 -14.37 5.80 -10.21
CA LEU A 94 -13.02 6.36 -10.32
C LEU A 94 -12.83 7.12 -11.63
N LYS A 95 -12.18 8.28 -11.58
CA LYS A 95 -11.89 9.11 -12.76
C LYS A 95 -10.95 8.39 -13.73
N SER A 96 -10.04 7.55 -13.24
CA SER A 96 -9.22 6.69 -14.09
C SER A 96 -10.02 5.67 -14.90
N GLU A 97 -11.22 5.29 -14.46
CA GLU A 97 -12.08 4.31 -15.12
C GLU A 97 -13.13 4.95 -16.04
N ASP A 98 -13.26 6.29 -16.03
CA ASP A 98 -14.17 7.02 -16.90
C ASP A 98 -13.60 7.11 -18.33
N GLU A 99 -14.07 6.25 -19.24
CA GLU A 99 -13.61 6.23 -20.64
C GLU A 99 -13.80 7.57 -21.36
N GLY A 100 -14.88 8.29 -21.06
CA GLY A 100 -15.21 9.57 -21.69
C GLY A 100 -14.24 10.67 -21.26
N TYR A 101 -13.95 10.74 -19.97
CA TYR A 101 -12.97 11.66 -19.40
C TYR A 101 -11.58 11.34 -19.95
N ASN A 102 -11.18 10.06 -19.92
CA ASN A 102 -9.88 9.62 -20.40
C ASN A 102 -9.66 9.97 -21.87
N THR A 103 -10.65 9.68 -22.72
CA THR A 103 -10.60 10.03 -24.15
C THR A 103 -10.48 11.54 -24.35
N SER A 104 -11.35 12.33 -23.72
CA SER A 104 -11.36 13.78 -23.93
C SER A 104 -10.10 14.47 -23.42
N MET A 105 -9.55 14.03 -22.28
CA MET A 105 -8.32 14.59 -21.73
C MET A 105 -7.12 14.19 -22.60
N LYS A 106 -7.04 12.93 -23.06
CA LYS A 106 -5.93 12.45 -23.89
C LYS A 106 -5.80 13.27 -25.17
N GLU A 107 -6.91 13.57 -25.83
CA GLU A 107 -6.93 14.38 -27.06
C GLU A 107 -6.48 15.83 -26.84
N LYS A 108 -6.82 16.43 -25.69
CA LYS A 108 -6.57 17.85 -25.41
C LYS A 108 -5.23 18.13 -24.74
N ALA A 109 -4.81 17.23 -23.86
CA ALA A 109 -3.69 17.42 -22.95
C ALA A 109 -2.55 16.41 -23.17
N GLY A 110 -2.75 15.38 -23.99
CA GLY A 110 -1.72 14.37 -24.30
C GLY A 110 -1.56 13.27 -23.26
N THR A 111 -2.27 13.34 -22.13
CA THR A 111 -2.35 12.31 -21.08
C THR A 111 -3.79 12.20 -20.55
N ASN A 112 -4.03 11.26 -19.66
CA ASN A 112 -5.31 11.04 -19.01
C ASN A 112 -5.14 10.48 -17.59
N PRO A 113 -6.22 10.39 -16.79
CA PRO A 113 -6.13 9.87 -15.43
C PRO A 113 -5.62 8.44 -15.29
N ALA A 114 -5.93 7.55 -16.24
CA ALA A 114 -5.38 6.18 -16.23
C ALA A 114 -3.86 6.14 -16.44
N GLU A 115 -3.29 7.09 -17.18
CA GLU A 115 -1.86 7.17 -17.48
C GLU A 115 -1.08 7.95 -16.42
N PHE A 116 -1.52 9.17 -16.07
CA PHE A 116 -0.73 10.02 -15.17
C PHE A 116 -0.65 9.41 -13.76
N LYS A 117 -1.67 8.65 -13.30
CA LYS A 117 -1.64 8.02 -11.98
C LYS A 117 -0.52 7.00 -11.87
N VAL A 118 -0.26 6.25 -12.95
CA VAL A 118 0.82 5.26 -13.02
C VAL A 118 2.17 5.97 -13.02
N ALA A 119 2.33 7.00 -13.85
CA ALA A 119 3.58 7.76 -13.93
C ALA A 119 3.97 8.41 -12.59
N LEU A 120 2.99 9.01 -11.88
CA LEU A 120 3.22 9.63 -10.58
C LEU A 120 3.54 8.60 -9.49
N ALA A 121 2.81 7.47 -9.47
CA ALA A 121 3.07 6.37 -8.54
C ALA A 121 4.47 5.79 -8.73
N GLU A 122 4.87 5.49 -9.96
CA GLU A 122 6.20 4.97 -10.28
C GLU A 122 7.30 5.97 -9.90
N SER A 123 7.09 7.26 -10.16
CA SER A 123 8.04 8.33 -9.80
C SER A 123 8.23 8.44 -8.28
N LEU A 124 7.15 8.35 -7.49
CA LEU A 124 7.24 8.37 -6.04
C LEU A 124 7.91 7.11 -5.47
N ILE A 125 7.55 5.93 -5.97
CA ILE A 125 8.14 4.66 -5.53
C ILE A 125 9.64 4.64 -5.85
N ALA A 126 10.05 5.13 -7.03
CA ALA A 126 11.45 5.16 -7.42
C ALA A 126 12.28 6.18 -6.60
N SER A 127 11.69 7.35 -6.29
CA SER A 127 12.39 8.42 -5.59
C SER A 127 12.38 8.30 -4.07
N GLN A 128 11.36 7.62 -3.52
CA GLN A 128 11.02 7.60 -2.09
C GLN A 128 10.88 9.02 -1.47
N ASP A 129 10.62 10.03 -2.30
CA ASP A 129 10.66 11.43 -1.90
C ASP A 129 9.63 12.24 -2.73
N PRO A 130 8.52 12.69 -2.11
CA PRO A 130 7.50 13.50 -2.78
C PRO A 130 8.03 14.75 -3.51
N THR A 131 9.15 15.32 -3.03
CA THR A 131 9.74 16.53 -3.62
C THR A 131 10.51 16.27 -4.92
N LYS A 132 10.75 14.98 -5.23
CA LYS A 132 11.44 14.52 -6.45
C LYS A 132 10.50 13.88 -7.47
N VAL A 133 9.18 13.97 -7.25
CA VAL A 133 8.20 13.45 -8.20
C VAL A 133 8.16 14.38 -9.42
N ASP A 134 8.31 13.78 -10.60
CA ASP A 134 8.23 14.51 -11.86
C ASP A 134 6.79 14.86 -12.19
N ALA A 135 6.56 16.11 -12.58
CA ALA A 135 5.25 16.54 -13.07
C ALA A 135 4.93 15.91 -14.43
N VAL A 136 3.69 15.44 -14.60
CA VAL A 136 3.21 14.89 -15.87
C VAL A 136 2.71 16.02 -16.76
N THR A 137 3.31 16.19 -17.94
CA THR A 137 2.86 17.19 -18.92
C THR A 137 1.40 16.94 -19.31
N GLY A 138 0.57 17.99 -19.27
CA GLY A 138 -0.87 17.89 -19.49
C GLY A 138 -1.70 17.54 -18.25
N ALA A 139 -1.05 17.19 -17.13
CA ALA A 139 -1.68 16.88 -15.85
C ALA A 139 -0.97 17.60 -14.68
N THR A 140 -0.58 18.87 -14.90
CA THR A 140 0.18 19.66 -13.91
C THR A 140 -0.57 19.79 -12.59
N SER A 141 -1.86 20.18 -12.60
CA SER A 141 -2.65 20.30 -11.37
C SER A 141 -2.74 18.96 -10.63
N SER A 142 -2.98 17.86 -11.33
CA SER A 142 -2.98 16.51 -10.73
C SER A 142 -1.63 16.11 -10.15
N SER A 143 -0.52 16.56 -10.76
CA SER A 143 0.83 16.33 -10.22
C SER A 143 1.07 17.12 -8.94
N GLU A 144 0.63 18.38 -8.89
CA GLU A 144 0.73 19.24 -7.70
C GLU A 144 -0.12 18.71 -6.53
N GLU A 145 -1.35 18.26 -6.81
CA GLU A 145 -2.21 17.60 -5.81
C GLU A 145 -1.55 16.33 -5.26
N PHE A 146 -1.00 15.50 -6.13
CA PHE A 146 -0.29 14.29 -5.73
C PHE A 146 0.90 14.57 -4.80
N VAL A 147 1.74 15.55 -5.15
CA VAL A 147 2.86 15.99 -4.30
C VAL A 147 2.36 16.56 -2.98
N THR A 148 1.26 17.32 -2.99
CA THR A 148 0.65 17.87 -1.78
C THR A 148 0.23 16.77 -0.82
N PHE A 149 -0.52 15.78 -1.31
CA PHE A 149 -0.98 14.66 -0.48
C PHE A 149 0.18 13.82 0.06
N THR A 150 1.11 13.43 -0.81
CA THR A 150 2.21 12.53 -0.44
C THR A 150 3.21 13.21 0.49
N THR A 151 3.43 14.52 0.33
CA THR A 151 4.19 15.33 1.30
C THR A 151 3.49 15.36 2.66
N ALA A 152 2.17 15.56 2.68
CA ALA A 152 1.41 15.61 3.93
C ALA A 152 1.38 14.25 4.65
N LEU A 153 1.37 13.14 3.90
CA LEU A 153 1.43 11.80 4.46
C LEU A 153 2.78 11.44 5.09
N MET A 154 3.87 12.16 4.79
CA MET A 154 5.19 11.84 5.34
C MET A 154 5.21 11.82 6.87
N GLU A 155 4.53 12.78 7.52
CA GLU A 155 4.44 12.83 8.99
C GLU A 155 3.66 11.63 9.54
N GLN A 156 2.54 11.26 8.90
CA GLN A 156 1.75 10.09 9.28
C GLN A 156 2.53 8.79 9.09
N MET A 157 3.25 8.64 7.96
CA MET A 157 4.09 7.48 7.67
C MET A 157 5.26 7.36 8.64
N GLN A 158 5.86 8.47 9.08
CA GLN A 158 6.90 8.46 10.11
C GLN A 158 6.35 8.10 11.50
N ALA A 159 5.12 8.54 11.80
CA ALA A 159 4.47 8.31 13.08
C ALA A 159 3.72 6.97 13.18
N GLY A 160 3.46 6.28 12.06
CA GLY A 160 2.59 5.10 12.04
C GLY A 160 1.11 5.43 12.19
N ASN A 161 0.69 6.66 11.88
CA ASN A 161 -0.71 7.08 12.00
C ASN A 161 -1.48 6.76 10.71
N THR A 162 -2.36 5.76 10.78
CA THR A 162 -3.17 5.30 9.63
C THR A 162 -4.57 5.94 9.56
N GLU A 163 -4.86 6.95 10.38
CA GLU A 163 -6.08 7.75 10.23
C GLU A 163 -6.08 8.50 8.90
N VAL A 164 -7.23 8.55 8.23
CA VAL A 164 -7.36 9.26 6.94
C VAL A 164 -7.08 10.75 7.14
N LEU A 165 -6.08 11.27 6.43
CA LEU A 165 -5.74 12.67 6.42
C LEU A 165 -6.66 13.43 5.45
N VAL A 166 -7.52 14.29 5.98
CA VAL A 166 -8.41 15.12 5.17
C VAL A 166 -7.80 16.51 5.00
N LEU A 167 -7.52 16.88 3.75
CA LEU A 167 -7.01 18.21 3.38
C LEU A 167 -8.13 19.09 2.82
N ALA A 168 -8.04 20.41 3.01
CA ALA A 168 -8.95 21.33 2.35
C ALA A 168 -8.68 21.34 0.83
N ALA A 169 -9.71 21.15 0.02
CA ALA A 169 -9.56 21.27 -1.43
C ALA A 169 -9.21 22.72 -1.83
N PRO A 170 -8.35 22.92 -2.84
CA PRO A 170 -7.98 24.25 -3.31
C PRO A 170 -9.21 25.04 -3.78
N ALA A 171 -9.12 26.37 -3.69
CA ALA A 171 -10.14 27.23 -4.27
C ALA A 171 -10.06 27.18 -5.80
N GLU A 172 -11.21 27.01 -6.45
CA GLU A 172 -11.35 26.97 -7.91
C GLU A 172 -11.65 28.34 -8.52
#